data_AF-A0A6C8BSC1-F1
#
_entry.id   AF-A0A6C8BSC1-F1
#
_cell.length_a   1.000
_cell.length_b   1.000
_cell.length_c   1.000
_cell.angle_alpha   90.00
_cell.angle_beta   90.00
_cell.angle_gamma   90.00
#
_symmetry.space_group_name_H-M   'P 1'
#
loop_
_entity.id
_entity.type
_entity.pdbx_description
1 polymer ?
#
loop_
_entity_poly.entity_id
_entity_poly.type
_entity_poly.pdbx_seq_one_letter_code
_entity_poly.pdbx_strand_id
1 'polypeptide(L)'
;MNITRELEAYDLAKLVLNNDLKYFFKDAKIVGENKERRLCFYFSDPFVLALFEKEKENILQRLREEYKKKLEFYKRIDLVFYSIAAKGINELKARSKEEQEVLERGLLKLENIIKRIKNERIQRIHKS
;
A
#
# COMPACT_ATOMS: atom_id res chain seq x y z
N MET A 1 7.18 0.58 -11.12
CA MET A 1 7.60 1.48 -10.02
C MET A 1 6.97 1.16 -8.65
N ASN A 2 6.01 0.23 -8.52
CA ASN A 2 5.37 -0.05 -7.22
C ASN A 2 6.26 -0.89 -6.26
N ILE A 3 7.02 -1.86 -6.81
CA ILE A 3 7.87 -2.77 -6.01
C ILE A 3 8.98 -2.00 -5.27
N THR A 4 9.68 -1.08 -5.94
CA THR A 4 10.75 -0.27 -5.32
C THR A 4 10.20 0.59 -4.17
N ARG A 5 9.01 1.16 -4.33
CA ARG A 5 8.36 1.95 -3.27
C ARG A 5 7.99 1.09 -2.07
N GLU A 6 7.43 -0.10 -2.28
CA GLU A 6 7.04 -1.01 -1.20
C GLU A 6 8.26 -1.52 -0.42
N LEU A 7 9.35 -1.89 -1.12
CA LEU A 7 10.59 -2.31 -0.48
C LEU A 7 11.19 -1.19 0.38
N GLU A 8 11.25 0.03 -0.14
CA GLU A 8 11.79 1.17 0.59
C GLU A 8 10.89 1.59 1.78
N ALA A 9 9.57 1.45 1.65
CA ALA A 9 8.64 1.65 2.77
C ALA A 9 8.91 0.65 3.90
N TYR A 10 9.09 -0.63 3.55
CA TYR A 10 9.43 -1.70 4.49
C TYR A 10 10.76 -1.44 5.18
N ASP A 11 11.81 -1.14 4.42
CA ASP A 11 13.16 -0.92 4.95
C ASP A 11 13.20 0.30 5.88
N LEU A 12 12.60 1.41 5.44
CA LEU A 12 12.51 2.63 6.24
C LEU A 12 11.74 2.40 7.55
N ALA A 13 10.60 1.70 7.49
CA ALA A 13 9.82 1.34 8.67
C ALA A 13 10.64 0.46 9.64
N LYS A 14 11.33 -0.56 9.12
CA LYS A 14 12.11 -1.50 9.93
C LYS A 14 13.32 -0.86 10.63
N LEU A 15 13.86 0.22 10.09
CA LEU A 15 15.00 0.94 10.67
C LEU A 15 14.61 1.69 11.96
N VAL A 16 13.38 2.17 12.06
CA VAL A 16 12.97 3.09 13.15
C VAL A 16 12.32 2.40 14.35
N LEU A 17 11.86 1.17 14.16
CA LEU A 17 11.21 0.37 15.20
C LEU A 17 12.23 -0.15 16.24
N ASN A 18 11.81 -0.16 17.50
CA ASN A 18 12.53 -0.88 18.56
C ASN A 18 12.38 -2.41 18.37
N ASN A 19 13.16 -3.20 19.13
CA ASN A 19 13.19 -4.66 18.98
C ASN A 19 11.82 -5.32 19.16
N ASP A 20 11.03 -4.86 20.13
CA ASP A 20 9.71 -5.41 20.42
C ASP A 20 8.74 -5.22 19.24
N LEU A 21 8.60 -3.99 18.74
CA LEU A 21 7.75 -3.71 17.58
C LEU A 21 8.29 -4.41 16.32
N LYS A 22 9.61 -4.44 16.15
CA LYS A 22 10.28 -5.03 14.98
C LYS A 22 10.07 -6.54 14.89
N TYR A 23 9.97 -7.24 16.02
CA TYR A 23 9.70 -8.69 16.04
C TYR A 23 8.33 -9.03 15.41
N PHE A 24 7.32 -8.21 15.68
CA PHE A 24 5.96 -8.42 15.18
C PHE A 24 5.66 -7.67 13.87
N PHE A 25 6.58 -6.82 13.41
CA PHE A 25 6.45 -6.07 12.16
C PHE A 25 6.45 -7.01 10.94
N LYS A 26 5.50 -6.78 10.03
CA LYS A 26 5.31 -7.61 8.84
C LYS A 26 5.46 -6.84 7.55
N ASP A 27 4.91 -5.64 7.48
CA ASP A 27 4.96 -4.84 6.26
C ASP A 27 4.72 -3.35 6.55
N ALA A 28 5.09 -2.48 5.62
CA ALA A 28 4.73 -1.07 5.66
C ALA A 28 4.32 -0.54 4.28
N LYS A 29 3.25 0.26 4.23
CA LYS A 29 2.73 0.82 2.98
C LYS A 29 2.28 2.27 3.15
N ILE A 30 2.36 3.03 2.06
CA ILE A 30 1.70 4.33 1.99
C ILE A 30 0.20 4.10 1.78
N VAL A 31 -0.60 4.66 2.67
CA VAL A 31 -2.07 4.57 2.64
C VAL A 31 -2.65 5.99 2.66
N GLY A 32 -3.78 6.18 1.97
CA GLY A 32 -4.44 7.48 1.83
C GLY A 32 -3.97 8.25 0.61
N GLU A 33 -4.64 9.37 0.34
CA GLU A 33 -4.42 10.19 -0.85
C GLU A 33 -4.04 11.63 -0.48
N ASN A 34 -3.37 12.32 -1.41
CA ASN A 34 -3.01 13.73 -1.29
C ASN A 34 -2.34 14.04 0.07
N LYS A 35 -2.85 15.04 0.80
CA LYS A 35 -2.31 15.51 2.09
C LYS A 35 -2.60 14.58 3.27
N GLU A 36 -3.33 13.48 3.04
CA GLU A 36 -3.67 12.51 4.08
C GLU A 36 -2.79 11.26 4.04
N ARG A 37 -1.83 11.18 3.12
CA ARG A 37 -0.92 10.03 2.99
C ARG A 37 -0.19 9.72 4.29
N ARG A 38 -0.27 8.47 4.72
CA ARG A 38 0.35 7.95 5.95
C ARG A 38 1.22 6.75 5.63
N LEU A 39 2.35 6.61 6.32
CA LEU A 39 3.09 5.35 6.34
C LEU A 39 2.43 4.43 7.38
N CYS A 40 1.74 3.41 6.89
CA CYS A 40 1.03 2.45 7.72
C CYS A 40 1.89 1.22 7.96
N PHE A 41 2.08 0.88 9.23
CA PHE A 41 2.82 -0.27 9.71
C PHE A 41 1.85 -1.43 9.98
N TYR A 42 2.17 -2.61 9.49
CA TYR A 42 1.36 -3.81 9.67
C TYR A 42 2.06 -4.78 10.60
N PHE A 43 1.36 -5.18 11.65
CA PHE A 43 1.86 -6.09 12.68
C PHE A 43 1.07 -7.40 12.68
N SER A 44 1.73 -8.52 12.98
CA SER A 44 1.04 -9.80 13.13
C SER A 44 0.23 -9.91 14.41
N ASP A 45 0.61 -9.17 15.45
CA ASP A 45 -0.02 -9.23 16.76
C ASP A 45 -0.80 -7.94 17.05
N PRO A 46 -2.12 -8.01 17.29
CA PRO A 46 -2.94 -6.84 17.59
C PRO A 46 -2.60 -6.16 18.92
N PHE A 47 -2.02 -6.86 19.90
CA PHE A 47 -1.64 -6.25 21.19
C PHE A 47 -0.49 -5.25 21.03
N VAL A 48 0.32 -5.42 20.00
CA VAL A 48 1.46 -4.56 19.68
C VAL A 48 1.03 -3.19 19.15
N LEU A 49 -0.23 -3.06 18.69
CA LEU A 49 -0.77 -1.78 18.23
C LEU A 49 -0.83 -0.74 19.35
N ALA A 50 -1.15 -1.16 20.58
CA ALA A 50 -1.16 -0.26 21.74
C ALA A 50 0.26 0.20 22.10
N LEU A 51 1.27 -0.67 21.94
CA LEU A 51 2.67 -0.31 22.14
C LEU A 51 3.13 0.68 21.06
N PHE A 52 2.74 0.45 19.81
CA PHE A 52 3.04 1.37 18.71
C PHE A 52 2.46 2.76 18.98
N GLU A 53 1.19 2.86 19.42
CA GLU A 53 0.55 4.16 19.65
C GLU A 53 1.24 4.94 20.78
N LYS A 54 1.73 4.25 21.83
CA LYS A 54 2.52 4.87 22.90
C LYS A 54 3.85 5.44 22.39
N GLU A 55 4.49 4.75 21.45
CA GLU A 55 5.81 5.13 20.89
C GLU A 55 5.70 5.96 19.60
N LYS A 56 4.49 6.29 19.16
CA LYS A 56 4.21 6.82 17.82
C LYS A 56 4.99 8.09 17.49
N GLU A 57 5.02 9.05 18.42
CA GLU A 57 5.76 10.30 18.21
C GLU A 57 7.27 10.05 18.12
N ASN A 58 7.81 9.15 18.94
CA ASN A 58 9.23 8.76 18.89
C ASN A 58 9.57 8.09 17.56
N ILE A 59 8.71 7.18 17.08
CA ILE A 59 8.87 6.50 15.80
C ILE A 59 8.80 7.52 14.65
N LEU A 60 7.84 8.44 14.69
CA LEU A 60 7.68 9.48 13.69
C LEU A 60 8.91 10.41 13.62
N GLN A 61 9.48 10.76 14.77
CA GLN A 61 10.69 11.57 14.82
C GLN A 61 11.87 10.84 14.15
N ARG A 62 12.14 9.59 14.55
CA ARG A 62 13.21 8.78 13.92
C ARG A 62 12.99 8.58 12.42
N LEU A 63 11.74 8.39 12.00
CA LEU A 63 11.34 8.33 10.59
C LEU A 63 11.74 9.59 9.85
N ARG A 64 11.46 10.77 10.40
CA ARG A 64 11.80 12.05 9.76
C ARG A 64 13.31 12.22 9.63
N GLU A 65 14.08 11.76 10.61
CA GLU A 65 15.55 11.80 10.59
C GLU A 65 16.12 10.88 9.50
N GLU A 66 15.67 9.62 9.44
CA GLU A 66 16.10 8.67 8.41
C GLU A 66 15.61 9.08 7.01
N TYR A 67 14.37 9.55 6.89
CA TYR A 67 13.76 9.96 5.62
C TYR A 67 14.53 11.12 4.96
N LYS A 68 15.01 12.08 5.76
CA LYS A 68 15.79 13.23 5.27
C LYS A 68 17.09 12.81 4.57
N LYS A 69 17.71 11.69 4.97
CA LYS A 69 18.97 11.21 4.38
C LYS A 69 18.84 10.84 2.90
N LYS A 70 17.64 10.45 2.46
CA LYS A 70 17.34 10.04 1.07
C LYS A 70 16.12 10.76 0.48
N LEU A 71 15.83 11.98 0.95
CA LEU A 71 14.62 12.73 0.61
C LEU A 71 14.34 12.80 -0.90
N GLU A 72 15.33 13.19 -1.71
CA GLU A 72 15.17 13.34 -3.16
C GLU A 72 14.94 12.00 -3.87
N PHE A 73 15.46 10.91 -3.33
CA PHE A 73 15.14 9.58 -3.82
C PHE A 73 13.69 9.19 -3.49
N TYR A 74 13.25 9.41 -2.24
CA TYR A 74 11.89 9.10 -1.82
C TYR A 74 10.82 9.90 -2.56
N LYS A 75 11.07 11.18 -2.85
CA LYS A 75 10.18 11.99 -3.72
C LYS A 75 10.06 11.40 -5.13
N ARG A 76 11.17 10.95 -5.73
CA ARG A 76 11.17 10.38 -7.09
C ARG A 76 10.38 9.08 -7.22
N ILE A 77 10.36 8.26 -6.16
CA ILE A 77 9.58 7.00 -6.12
C ILE A 77 8.18 7.17 -5.51
N ASP A 78 7.73 8.41 -5.28
CA ASP A 78 6.44 8.74 -4.66
C ASP A 78 6.21 8.09 -3.28
N LEU A 79 7.27 7.96 -2.47
CA LEU A 79 7.20 7.51 -1.08
C LEU A 79 6.98 8.70 -0.13
N VAL A 80 5.86 9.41 -0.29
CA VAL A 80 5.55 10.61 0.51
C VAL A 80 4.46 10.31 1.54
N PHE A 81 4.71 10.66 2.80
CA PHE A 81 3.76 10.56 3.91
C PHE A 81 3.88 11.75 4.87
N TYR A 82 2.79 12.04 5.59
CA TYR A 82 2.71 13.16 6.54
C TYR A 82 2.53 12.69 7.99
N SER A 83 1.98 11.50 8.18
CA SER A 83 1.79 10.87 9.48
C SER A 83 2.03 9.35 9.40
N ILE A 84 1.96 8.68 10.54
CA ILE A 84 2.11 7.22 10.64
C ILE A 84 0.88 6.60 11.30
N ALA A 85 0.61 5.35 10.96
CA ALA A 85 -0.46 4.57 11.56
C ALA A 85 -0.02 3.11 11.71
N ALA A 86 -0.70 2.35 12.57
CA ALA A 86 -0.49 0.92 12.71
C ALA A 86 -1.81 0.17 12.50
N LYS A 87 -1.72 -1.00 11.88
CA LYS A 87 -2.84 -1.91 11.59
C LYS A 87 -2.44 -3.35 11.81
N GLY A 88 -3.44 -4.22 12.00
CA GLY A 88 -3.21 -5.66 12.01
C GLY A 88 -2.94 -6.20 10.60
N ILE A 89 -2.17 -7.28 10.49
CA ILE A 89 -1.87 -7.92 9.18
C ILE A 89 -3.13 -8.38 8.43
N ASN A 90 -4.23 -8.65 9.13
CA ASN A 90 -5.49 -9.00 8.48
C ASN A 90 -6.05 -7.82 7.66
N GLU A 91 -5.76 -6.58 8.05
CA GLU A 91 -6.14 -5.38 7.30
C GLU A 91 -5.20 -5.10 6.11
N LEU A 92 -4.02 -5.73 6.05
CA LEU A 92 -3.14 -5.65 4.88
C LEU A 92 -3.78 -6.33 3.66
N LYS A 93 -4.53 -7.40 3.90
CA LYS A 93 -5.24 -8.19 2.88
C LYS A 93 -6.64 -7.66 2.56
N ALA A 94 -7.20 -6.85 3.45
CA ALA A 94 -8.48 -6.20 3.23
C ALA A 94 -8.31 -5.04 2.24
N ARG A 95 -8.20 -5.34 0.94
CA ARG A 95 -8.89 -4.50 -0.04
C ARG A 95 -10.33 -4.37 0.45
N SER A 96 -10.88 -3.15 0.45
CA SER A 96 -12.27 -3.03 0.88
C SER A 96 -13.10 -3.94 -0.03
N LYS A 97 -14.04 -4.68 0.55
CA LYS A 97 -14.91 -5.59 -0.23
C LYS A 97 -15.53 -4.86 -1.43
N GLU A 98 -15.78 -3.56 -1.28
CA GLU A 98 -16.18 -2.63 -2.33
C GLU A 98 -15.11 -2.41 -3.42
N GLU A 99 -13.84 -2.17 -3.08
CA GLU A 99 -12.77 -2.07 -4.07
C GLU A 99 -12.63 -3.36 -4.89
N GLN A 100 -12.80 -4.51 -4.24
CA GLN A 100 -12.75 -5.80 -4.89
C GLN A 100 -13.96 -6.02 -5.81
N GLU A 101 -15.17 -5.68 -5.35
CA GLU A 101 -16.38 -5.71 -6.17
C GLU A 101 -16.33 -4.73 -7.35
N VAL A 102 -15.79 -3.52 -7.15
CA VAL A 102 -15.60 -2.52 -8.22
C VAL A 102 -14.60 -3.03 -9.25
N LEU A 103 -13.51 -3.67 -8.81
CA LEU A 103 -12.55 -4.30 -9.71
C LEU A 103 -13.19 -5.43 -10.52
N GLU A 104 -13.96 -6.31 -9.88
CA GLU A 104 -14.66 -7.43 -10.53
C GLU A 104 -15.68 -6.93 -11.56
N ARG A 105 -16.47 -5.90 -11.22
CA ARG A 105 -17.38 -5.26 -12.17
C ARG A 105 -16.63 -4.62 -13.35
N GLY A 106 -15.47 -4.02 -13.10
CA GLY A 106 -14.59 -3.47 -14.14
C GLY A 106 -14.08 -4.55 -15.10
N LEU A 107 -13.59 -5.67 -14.56
CA LEU A 107 -13.11 -6.81 -15.34
C LEU A 107 -14.20 -7.42 -16.21
N LEU A 108 -15.40 -7.63 -15.65
CA LEU A 108 -16.57 -8.13 -16.39
C LEU A 108 -16.96 -7.24 -17.58
N LYS A 109 -16.90 -5.90 -17.40
CA LYS A 109 -17.18 -4.96 -18.50
C LYS A 109 -16.14 -5.09 -19.62
N LEU A 110 -14.86 -5.18 -19.28
CA LEU A 110 -13.78 -5.33 -20.25
C LEU A 110 -13.89 -6.65 -21.03
N GLU A 111 -14.20 -7.76 -20.34
CA GLU A 111 -14.43 -9.05 -21.00
C GLU A 111 -15.59 -9.00 -22.00
N ASN A 112 -16.68 -8.34 -21.63
CA ASN A 112 -17.83 -8.18 -22.50
C ASN A 112 -17.52 -7.32 -23.73
N ILE A 113 -16.73 -6.26 -23.59
CA ILE A 113 -16.26 -5.44 -24.71
C ILE A 113 -15.39 -6.29 -25.65
N ILE A 114 -14.44 -7.06 -25.11
CA ILE A 114 -13.57 -7.94 -25.90
C ILE A 114 -14.39 -8.99 -26.66
N LYS A 115 -15.39 -9.61 -26.01
CA LYS A 115 -16.30 -10.57 -26.67
C LYS A 115 -17.08 -9.94 -27.83
N ARG A 116 -17.60 -8.72 -27.65
CA ARG A 116 -18.30 -7.99 -28.71
C ARG A 116 -17.39 -7.70 -29.90
N ILE A 117 -16.19 -7.18 -29.64
CA ILE A 117 -15.18 -6.90 -30.69
C ILE A 117 -14.83 -8.17 -31.46
N LYS A 118 -14.64 -9.30 -30.78
CA LYS A 118 -14.37 -10.59 -31.44
C LYS A 118 -15.54 -11.04 -32.31
N ASN A 119 -16.77 -10.94 -31.82
CA ASN A 119 -17.96 -11.37 -32.55
C ASN A 119 -18.23 -10.49 -33.78
N GLU A 120 -18.05 -9.18 -33.66
CA GLU A 120 -18.16 -8.25 -34.81
C GLU A 120 -17.09 -8.54 -35.87
N ARG A 121 -15.87 -8.90 -35.45
CA ARG A 121 -14.80 -9.31 -36.38
C ARG A 121 -15.15 -10.59 -37.13
N ILE A 122 -15.70 -11.59 -36.45
CA ILE A 122 -16.13 -12.87 -37.06
C ILE A 122 -17.27 -12.65 -38.06
N GLN A 123 -18.23 -11.78 -37.74
CA GLN A 123 -19.34 -11.45 -38.64
C GLN A 123 -18.90 -10.68 -39.88
N ARG A 124 -17.86 -9.84 -39.79
CA ARG A 124 -17.29 -9.15 -40.96
C ARG A 124 -16.57 -10.11 -41.90
N ILE A 125 -15.89 -11.14 -41.37
CA ILE A 125 -15.22 -12.17 -42.18
C ILE A 125 -16.23 -13.05 -42.94
N HIS A 126 -17.40 -13.33 -42.37
CA HIS A 126 -18.43 -14.14 -43.04
C HIS A 126 -19.29 -13.35 -44.04
N LYS A 127 -19.12 -12.02 -44.13
CA LYS A 127 -19.83 -11.14 -45.08
C LYS A 127 -18.95 -10.67 -46.25
N SER A 128 -17.66 -11.00 -46.25
CA SER A 128 -16.73 -10.79 -47.37
C SER A 128 -16.53 -12.11 -48.11
#